data_AF-A0A4P6WT46-F1
#
_entry.id   AF-A0A4P6WT46-F1
#
_cell.length_a   1.000
_cell.length_b   1.000
_cell.length_c   1.000
_cell.angle_alpha   90.00
_cell.angle_beta   90.00
_cell.angle_gamma   90.00
#
_symmetry.space_group_name_H-M   'P 1'
#
loop_
_entity.id
_entity.type
_entity.pdbx_description
1 polymer ?
#
loop_
_entity_poly.entity_id
_entity_poly.type
_entity_poly.pdbx_seq_one_letter_code
_entity_poly.pdbx_strand_id
1 'polypeptide(L)'
;MHPRFQTAFAQLADNLQSALAPVLADVHFPAMLTAEQVSLLKRESGLDEDALAFALLPLAAACARTPLSNFNVGAISRGISGSWYFGGNMEFLGATMQQTVHAEQSAISHAWLRGEKGLAAITVNYTPCGHCRQFMNELNSGLDLRIHLPGRAPHALRDYLPDAFGPKDLEIKTLLMDDQDHGFALQGDALTQAAITAANRCHMPYSKSPSGVALECKDGRIFSGSYAENAAFNPTLPPLQGALNLLNLNGYDYPDIQRAVLAEKADAPLIQWDATSATLKALGCNNIERVLLG
;
A
#
# COMPACT_ATOMS: atom_id res chain seq x y z
N MET A 1 11.29 -2.11 19.39
CA MET A 1 9.88 -2.13 18.96
C MET A 1 9.33 -0.72 18.89
N HIS A 2 8.73 -0.38 17.75
CA HIS A 2 8.03 0.90 17.57
C HIS A 2 6.84 1.03 18.56
N PRO A 3 6.62 2.20 19.20
CA PRO A 3 5.57 2.39 20.21
C PRO A 3 4.17 1.96 19.77
N ARG A 4 3.81 2.20 18.51
CA ARG A 4 2.51 1.81 17.94
C ARG A 4 2.13 0.33 18.15
N PHE A 5 3.11 -0.56 18.19
CA PHE A 5 2.85 -1.99 18.34
C PHE A 5 2.69 -2.44 19.79
N GLN A 6 3.05 -1.62 20.80
CA GLN A 6 3.10 -2.06 22.20
C GLN A 6 1.76 -2.64 22.70
N THR A 7 0.66 -1.92 22.48
CA THR A 7 -0.68 -2.37 22.92
C THR A 7 -1.13 -3.62 22.18
N ALA A 8 -0.96 -3.66 20.85
CA ALA A 8 -1.34 -4.80 20.03
C ALA A 8 -0.50 -6.04 20.34
N PHE A 9 0.81 -5.86 20.55
CA PHE A 9 1.75 -6.93 20.89
C PHE A 9 1.40 -7.58 22.23
N ALA A 10 1.07 -6.78 23.25
CA ALA A 10 0.70 -7.27 24.57
C ALA A 10 -0.60 -8.12 24.60
N GLN A 11 -1.41 -8.07 23.54
CA GLN A 11 -2.64 -8.85 23.41
C GLN A 11 -2.45 -10.20 22.69
N LEU A 12 -1.26 -10.47 22.14
CA LEU A 12 -0.97 -11.73 21.45
C LEU A 12 -0.73 -12.86 22.46
N ALA A 13 -0.87 -14.11 22.03
CA ALA A 13 -0.50 -15.27 22.83
C ALA A 13 1.01 -15.31 23.12
N ASP A 14 1.42 -15.79 24.30
CA ASP A 14 2.82 -15.75 24.77
C ASP A 14 3.82 -16.40 23.81
N ASN A 15 3.45 -17.51 23.17
CA ASN A 15 4.29 -18.19 22.18
C ASN A 15 4.48 -17.33 20.92
N LEU A 16 3.41 -16.66 20.46
CA LEU A 16 3.47 -15.74 19.32
C LEU A 16 4.24 -14.45 19.66
N GLN A 17 4.07 -13.92 20.88
CA GLN A 17 4.87 -12.78 21.37
C GLN A 17 6.37 -13.13 21.35
N SER A 18 6.73 -14.30 21.91
CA SER A 18 8.12 -14.75 21.98
C SER A 18 8.75 -14.88 20.60
N ALA A 19 8.02 -15.41 19.62
CA ALA A 19 8.50 -15.55 18.25
C ALA A 19 8.56 -14.23 17.47
N LEU A 20 7.66 -13.27 17.77
CA LEU A 20 7.63 -11.95 17.12
C LEU A 20 8.57 -10.92 17.74
N ALA A 21 8.94 -11.06 19.01
CA ALA A 21 9.76 -10.06 19.71
C ALA A 21 11.06 -9.72 18.97
N PRO A 22 11.82 -10.69 18.41
CA PRO A 22 13.02 -10.38 17.62
C PRO A 22 12.70 -9.68 16.30
N VAL A 23 11.57 -10.01 15.67
CA VAL A 23 11.14 -9.43 14.39
C VAL A 23 10.72 -7.97 14.56
N LEU A 24 10.01 -7.67 15.66
CA LEU A 24 9.55 -6.32 15.99
C LEU A 24 10.58 -5.54 16.81
N ALA A 25 11.81 -6.04 16.99
CA ALA A 25 12.83 -5.37 17.78
C ALA A 25 13.24 -4.03 17.16
N ASP A 26 13.34 -3.98 15.82
CA ASP A 26 13.63 -2.77 15.06
C ASP A 26 12.51 -1.73 15.21
N VAL A 27 12.88 -0.48 15.47
CA VAL A 27 11.93 0.65 15.51
C VAL A 27 11.38 0.97 14.11
N HIS A 28 12.15 0.68 13.06
CA HIS A 28 11.74 0.79 11.66
C HIS A 28 11.37 -0.57 11.06
N PHE A 29 10.82 -1.49 11.88
CA PHE A 29 10.22 -2.73 11.38
C PHE A 29 9.34 -2.41 10.15
N PRO A 30 9.60 -3.03 8.98
CA PRO A 30 9.05 -2.58 7.70
C PRO A 30 7.56 -2.87 7.50
N ALA A 31 6.85 -3.29 8.55
CA ALA A 31 5.46 -3.78 8.50
C ALA A 31 5.27 -4.91 7.48
N MET A 32 6.26 -5.80 7.40
CA MET A 32 6.32 -6.92 6.46
C MET A 32 7.01 -8.11 7.12
N LEU A 33 6.60 -9.32 6.76
CA LEU A 33 7.24 -10.57 7.15
C LEU A 33 7.72 -11.31 5.90
N THR A 34 8.95 -11.82 5.91
CA THR A 34 9.44 -12.69 4.84
C THR A 34 8.82 -14.09 4.94
N ALA A 35 8.91 -14.89 3.88
CA ALA A 35 8.44 -16.27 3.88
C ALA A 35 9.08 -17.12 5.01
N GLU A 36 10.36 -16.89 5.31
CA GLU A 36 11.08 -17.56 6.40
C GLU A 36 10.55 -17.13 7.77
N GLN A 37 10.29 -15.84 7.96
CA GLN A 37 9.69 -15.33 9.21
C GLN A 37 8.28 -15.87 9.41
N VAL A 38 7.45 -15.89 8.36
CA VAL A 38 6.12 -16.51 8.42
C VAL A 38 6.22 -17.99 8.79
N SER A 39 7.14 -18.74 8.18
CA SER A 39 7.36 -20.16 8.47
C SER A 39 7.80 -20.40 9.92
N LEU A 40 8.70 -19.55 10.44
CA LEU A 40 9.11 -19.56 11.84
C LEU A 40 7.90 -19.32 12.75
N LEU A 41 7.12 -18.26 12.50
CA LEU A 41 5.95 -17.91 13.32
C LEU A 41 4.91 -19.03 13.34
N LYS A 42 4.63 -19.68 12.21
CA LYS A 42 3.72 -20.85 12.15
C LYS A 42 4.22 -21.98 13.04
N ARG A 43 5.51 -22.31 12.95
CA ARG A 43 6.12 -23.39 13.74
C ARG A 43 6.06 -23.12 15.24
N GLU A 44 6.45 -21.93 15.67
CA GLU A 44 6.50 -21.59 17.10
C GLU A 44 5.11 -21.37 17.70
N SER A 45 4.15 -20.85 16.91
CA SER A 45 2.78 -20.63 17.38
C SER A 45 1.88 -21.86 17.30
N GLY A 46 2.20 -22.82 16.42
CA GLY A 46 1.33 -23.94 16.07
C GLY A 46 0.11 -23.54 15.22
N LEU A 47 0.04 -22.28 14.77
CA LEU A 47 -1.05 -21.79 13.93
C LEU A 47 -0.80 -22.13 12.46
N ASP A 48 -1.87 -22.44 11.73
CA ASP A 48 -1.84 -22.42 10.27
C ASP A 48 -1.75 -20.97 9.74
N GLU A 49 -1.64 -20.82 8.42
CA GLU A 49 -1.47 -19.50 7.81
C GLU A 49 -2.64 -18.55 8.03
N ASP A 50 -3.86 -19.07 7.95
CA ASP A 50 -5.04 -18.23 8.03
C ASP A 50 -5.25 -17.78 9.49
N ALA A 51 -5.11 -18.70 10.43
CA ALA A 51 -5.15 -18.40 11.86
C ALA A 51 -4.03 -17.45 12.29
N LEU A 52 -2.80 -17.62 11.77
CA LEU A 52 -1.71 -16.70 12.03
C LEU A 52 -2.00 -15.31 11.44
N ALA A 53 -2.49 -15.22 10.20
CA ALA A 53 -2.83 -13.94 9.60
C ALA A 53 -3.90 -13.20 10.42
N PHE A 54 -4.94 -13.89 10.92
CA PHE A 54 -5.92 -13.29 11.81
C PHE A 54 -5.29 -12.82 13.14
N ALA A 55 -4.42 -13.63 13.74
CA ALA A 55 -3.73 -13.26 14.98
C ALA A 55 -2.83 -12.02 14.82
N LEU A 56 -2.32 -11.75 13.61
CA LEU A 56 -1.45 -10.61 13.32
C LEU A 56 -2.20 -9.33 12.89
N LEU A 57 -3.51 -9.40 12.59
CA LEU A 57 -4.30 -8.23 12.20
C LEU A 57 -4.21 -7.04 13.17
N PRO A 58 -4.17 -7.21 14.51
CA PRO A 58 -4.00 -6.10 15.44
C PRO A 58 -2.70 -5.31 15.21
N LEU A 59 -1.61 -5.99 14.78
CA LEU A 59 -0.36 -5.31 14.44
C LEU A 59 -0.49 -4.51 13.14
N ALA A 60 -1.18 -5.05 12.13
CA ALA A 60 -1.46 -4.30 10.90
C ALA A 60 -2.35 -3.07 11.17
N ALA A 61 -3.40 -3.23 11.99
CA ALA A 61 -4.28 -2.13 12.39
C ALA A 61 -3.55 -1.07 13.23
N ALA A 62 -2.52 -1.44 13.98
CA ALA A 62 -1.67 -0.48 14.70
C ALA A 62 -0.84 0.44 13.79
N CYS A 63 -0.76 0.14 12.49
CA CYS A 63 -0.18 1.03 11.48
C CYS A 63 -1.18 2.07 10.93
N ALA A 64 -2.46 2.01 11.29
CA ALA A 64 -3.46 2.92 10.76
C ALA A 64 -3.25 4.37 11.24
N ARG A 65 -3.70 5.32 10.42
CA ARG A 65 -3.66 6.77 10.68
C ARG A 65 -5.06 7.33 10.46
N THR A 66 -5.89 7.33 11.51
CA THR A 66 -7.34 7.60 11.37
C THR A 66 -7.81 8.81 12.19
N PRO A 67 -7.23 10.01 11.99
CA PRO A 67 -7.60 11.19 12.77
C PRO A 67 -9.05 11.65 12.57
N LEU A 68 -9.76 11.17 11.53
CA LEU A 68 -11.15 11.52 11.27
C LEU A 68 -12.11 10.51 11.90
N SER A 69 -11.96 9.22 11.55
CA SER A 69 -12.90 8.18 11.98
C SER A 69 -12.58 7.59 13.35
N ASN A 70 -11.32 7.67 13.80
CA ASN A 70 -10.79 6.90 14.93
C ASN A 70 -11.02 5.38 14.79
N PHE A 71 -11.16 4.88 13.56
CA PHE A 71 -11.50 3.50 13.27
C PHE A 71 -10.36 2.79 12.55
N ASN A 72 -9.51 2.13 13.34
CA ASN A 72 -8.32 1.43 12.83
C ASN A 72 -8.70 0.11 12.12
N VAL A 73 -8.42 0.05 10.83
CA VAL A 73 -8.61 -1.12 9.98
C VAL A 73 -7.22 -1.67 9.61
N GLY A 74 -7.05 -2.98 9.74
CA GLY A 74 -5.81 -3.67 9.40
C GLY A 74 -6.05 -4.67 8.27
N ALA A 75 -5.07 -4.78 7.37
CA ALA A 75 -5.04 -5.77 6.30
C ALA A 75 -3.66 -6.43 6.21
N ILE A 76 -3.63 -7.69 5.79
CA ILE A 76 -2.40 -8.43 5.49
C ILE A 76 -2.54 -9.03 4.09
N SER A 77 -1.74 -8.55 3.15
CA SER A 77 -1.63 -9.14 1.81
C SER A 77 -0.58 -10.25 1.81
N ARG A 78 -0.93 -11.42 1.31
CA ARG A 78 -0.03 -12.57 1.16
C ARG A 78 0.45 -12.65 -0.28
N GLY A 79 1.72 -12.31 -0.48
CA GLY A 79 2.38 -12.40 -1.78
C GLY A 79 2.53 -13.84 -2.24
N ILE A 80 2.59 -14.04 -3.56
CA ILE A 80 2.92 -15.35 -4.12
C ILE A 80 4.36 -15.78 -3.80
N SER A 81 5.22 -14.83 -3.41
CA SER A 81 6.55 -15.10 -2.84
C SER A 81 6.52 -15.79 -1.46
N GLY A 82 5.37 -15.82 -0.78
CA GLY A 82 5.23 -16.23 0.62
C GLY A 82 5.45 -15.10 1.62
N SER A 83 5.88 -13.91 1.18
CA SER A 83 6.00 -12.74 2.04
C SER A 83 4.64 -12.12 2.37
N TRP A 84 4.49 -11.58 3.58
CA TRP A 84 3.25 -10.95 4.06
C TRP A 84 3.46 -9.46 4.29
N TYR A 85 2.54 -8.64 3.79
CA TYR A 85 2.62 -7.19 3.78
C TYR A 85 1.46 -6.61 4.57
N PHE A 86 1.76 -5.85 5.63
CA PHE A 86 0.72 -5.19 6.41
C PHE A 86 0.22 -3.94 5.68
N GLY A 87 -1.02 -3.57 5.97
CA GLY A 87 -1.61 -2.30 5.60
C GLY A 87 -2.55 -1.79 6.68
N GLY A 88 -2.63 -0.47 6.79
CA GLY A 88 -3.52 0.23 7.70
C GLY A 88 -4.18 1.40 6.97
N ASN A 89 -5.44 1.70 7.28
CA ASN A 89 -6.13 2.83 6.63
C ASN A 89 -5.51 4.17 7.02
N MET A 90 -5.52 5.13 6.10
CA MET A 90 -4.94 6.46 6.26
C MET A 90 -5.95 7.54 5.87
N GLU A 91 -6.16 8.49 6.76
CA GLU A 91 -7.06 9.63 6.60
C GLU A 91 -6.26 10.92 6.84
N PHE A 92 -6.52 11.96 6.04
CA PHE A 92 -5.69 13.16 6.00
C PHE A 92 -6.53 14.39 6.34
N LEU A 93 -6.35 14.94 7.55
CA LEU A 93 -7.00 16.19 7.95
C LEU A 93 -6.55 17.34 7.05
N GLY A 94 -7.47 18.24 6.70
CA GLY A 94 -7.20 19.36 5.79
C GLY A 94 -7.18 18.99 4.30
N ALA A 95 -7.28 17.69 3.96
CA ALA A 95 -7.48 17.20 2.61
C ALA A 95 -8.95 16.79 2.37
N THR A 96 -9.21 16.01 1.33
CA THR A 96 -10.55 15.51 0.99
C THR A 96 -10.66 13.99 1.17
N MET A 97 -11.90 13.48 1.22
CA MET A 97 -12.17 12.04 1.30
C MET A 97 -11.53 11.23 0.16
N GLN A 98 -11.35 11.85 -1.01
CA GLN A 98 -10.70 11.22 -2.16
C GLN A 98 -9.21 10.92 -1.94
N GLN A 99 -8.59 11.50 -0.91
CA GLN A 99 -7.21 11.24 -0.55
C GLN A 99 -7.05 10.05 0.39
N THR A 100 -8.15 9.54 0.97
CA THR A 100 -8.14 8.42 1.91
C THR A 100 -7.59 7.15 1.29
N VAL A 101 -6.76 6.42 2.04
CA VAL A 101 -6.25 5.09 1.66
C VAL A 101 -6.90 4.06 2.56
N HIS A 102 -7.52 3.04 1.98
CA HIS A 102 -8.08 1.93 2.74
C HIS A 102 -6.99 0.93 3.14
N ALA A 103 -7.23 0.13 4.19
CA ALA A 103 -6.24 -0.85 4.65
C ALA A 103 -5.88 -1.87 3.54
N GLU A 104 -6.86 -2.27 2.72
CA GLU A 104 -6.65 -3.16 1.58
C GLU A 104 -5.75 -2.50 0.52
N GLN A 105 -6.04 -1.26 0.13
CA GLN A 105 -5.19 -0.49 -0.79
C GLN A 105 -3.78 -0.33 -0.23
N SER A 106 -3.66 -0.06 1.07
CA SER A 106 -2.39 0.06 1.78
C SER A 106 -1.56 -1.23 1.69
N ALA A 107 -2.13 -2.39 2.03
CA ALA A 107 -1.42 -3.67 2.01
C ALA A 107 -1.05 -4.12 0.59
N ILE A 108 -1.94 -3.92 -0.38
CA ILE A 108 -1.71 -4.27 -1.79
C ILE A 108 -0.63 -3.37 -2.39
N SER A 109 -0.72 -2.05 -2.18
CA SER A 109 0.30 -1.10 -2.62
C SER A 109 1.65 -1.39 -1.97
N HIS A 110 1.65 -1.77 -0.69
CA HIS A 110 2.88 -2.16 0.00
C HIS A 110 3.57 -3.36 -0.66
N ALA A 111 2.80 -4.40 -0.99
CA ALA A 111 3.32 -5.57 -1.70
C ALA A 111 3.88 -5.18 -3.08
N TRP A 112 3.07 -4.47 -3.88
CA TRP A 112 3.43 -4.07 -5.23
C TRP A 112 4.68 -3.17 -5.28
N LEU A 113 4.75 -2.14 -4.44
CA LEU A 113 5.88 -1.20 -4.44
C LEU A 113 7.19 -1.85 -3.94
N ARG A 114 7.12 -2.98 -3.22
CA ARG A 114 8.27 -3.83 -2.86
C ARG A 114 8.59 -4.91 -3.91
N GLY A 115 7.88 -4.93 -5.04
CA GLY A 115 8.18 -5.81 -6.17
C GLY A 115 7.50 -7.17 -6.12
N GLU A 116 6.52 -7.37 -5.23
CA GLU A 116 5.67 -8.57 -5.26
C GLU A 116 4.95 -8.65 -6.61
N LYS A 117 4.91 -9.84 -7.21
CA LYS A 117 4.40 -10.05 -8.59
C LYS A 117 2.94 -10.47 -8.65
N GLY A 118 2.34 -10.74 -7.51
CA GLY A 118 0.93 -11.09 -7.40
C GLY A 118 0.58 -11.45 -5.96
N LEU A 119 -0.72 -11.49 -5.66
CA LEU A 119 -1.21 -11.83 -4.33
C LEU A 119 -2.00 -13.14 -4.39
N ALA A 120 -1.71 -14.03 -3.46
CA ALA A 120 -2.48 -15.25 -3.27
C ALA A 120 -3.78 -14.97 -2.48
N ALA A 121 -3.69 -14.08 -1.49
CA ALA A 121 -4.80 -13.78 -0.60
C ALA A 121 -4.63 -12.44 0.12
N ILE A 122 -5.72 -11.94 0.69
CA ILE A 122 -5.73 -10.83 1.64
C ILE A 122 -6.60 -11.18 2.85
N THR A 123 -6.10 -10.87 4.04
CA THR A 123 -6.80 -11.03 5.32
C THR A 123 -7.12 -9.66 5.88
N VAL A 124 -8.36 -9.42 6.29
CA VAL A 124 -8.84 -8.12 6.81
C VAL A 124 -9.71 -8.30 8.05
N ASN A 125 -9.74 -7.32 8.94
CA ASN A 125 -10.59 -7.37 10.15
C ASN A 125 -12.08 -7.05 9.88
N TYR A 126 -12.39 -6.37 8.79
CA TYR A 126 -13.77 -6.03 8.39
C TYR A 126 -14.02 -6.38 6.91
N THR A 127 -15.29 -6.60 6.56
CA THR A 127 -15.66 -6.91 5.16
C THR A 127 -15.27 -5.75 4.24
N PRO A 128 -14.54 -5.99 3.13
CA PRO A 128 -14.14 -4.94 2.21
C PRO A 128 -15.35 -4.17 1.66
N CYS A 129 -15.24 -2.84 1.62
CA CYS A 129 -16.27 -2.00 1.00
C CYS A 129 -16.23 -2.12 -0.54
N GLY A 130 -17.23 -1.58 -1.23
CA GLY A 130 -17.31 -1.63 -2.70
C GLY A 130 -16.09 -1.05 -3.40
N HIS A 131 -15.53 0.05 -2.87
CA HIS A 131 -14.30 0.67 -3.36
C HIS A 131 -13.10 -0.29 -3.33
N CYS A 132 -12.88 -0.98 -2.21
CA CYS A 132 -11.78 -1.95 -2.09
C CYS A 132 -11.99 -3.17 -2.98
N ARG A 133 -13.23 -3.67 -3.11
CA ARG A 133 -13.55 -4.78 -4.03
C ARG A 133 -13.19 -4.42 -5.46
N GLN A 134 -13.57 -3.21 -5.88
CA GLN A 134 -13.27 -2.71 -7.22
C GLN A 134 -11.76 -2.48 -7.42
N PHE A 135 -11.05 -1.99 -6.41
CA PHE A 135 -9.60 -1.84 -6.45
C PHE A 135 -8.88 -3.19 -6.63
N MET A 136 -9.33 -4.23 -5.90
CA MET A 136 -8.75 -5.57 -6.02
C MET A 136 -8.99 -6.20 -7.40
N ASN A 137 -10.07 -5.84 -8.10
CA ASN A 137 -10.36 -6.38 -9.44
C ASN A 137 -9.41 -5.86 -10.54
N GLU A 138 -8.53 -4.91 -10.20
CA GLU A 138 -7.47 -4.42 -11.08
C GLU A 138 -6.24 -5.35 -11.12
N LEU A 139 -6.07 -6.16 -10.07
CA LEU A 139 -4.88 -6.99 -9.87
C LEU A 139 -4.81 -8.11 -10.88
N ASN A 140 -3.59 -8.58 -11.16
CA ASN A 140 -3.36 -9.75 -12.00
C ASN A 140 -3.90 -11.08 -11.41
N SER A 141 -4.20 -11.12 -10.11
CA SER A 141 -4.97 -12.20 -9.48
C SER A 141 -6.48 -12.15 -9.80
N GLY A 142 -6.97 -10.99 -10.27
CA GLY A 142 -8.35 -10.75 -10.67
C GLY A 142 -9.38 -11.22 -9.63
N LEU A 143 -10.46 -11.81 -10.13
CA LEU A 143 -11.57 -12.29 -9.30
C LEU A 143 -11.25 -13.56 -8.48
N ASP A 144 -10.05 -14.14 -8.64
CA ASP A 144 -9.62 -15.35 -7.93
C ASP A 144 -8.87 -15.06 -6.62
N LEU A 145 -8.53 -13.79 -6.36
CA LEU A 145 -7.93 -13.37 -5.09
C LEU A 145 -8.78 -13.85 -3.91
N ARG A 146 -8.15 -14.56 -2.96
CA ARG A 146 -8.81 -15.09 -1.77
C ARG A 146 -8.91 -14.02 -0.68
N ILE A 147 -10.11 -13.83 -0.13
CA ILE A 147 -10.40 -12.86 0.93
C ILE A 147 -10.76 -13.63 2.20
N HIS A 148 -10.02 -13.35 3.26
CA HIS A 148 -10.16 -13.99 4.57
C HIS A 148 -10.73 -12.98 5.58
N LEU A 149 -11.83 -13.37 6.23
CA LEU A 149 -12.54 -12.57 7.23
C LEU A 149 -12.72 -13.38 8.53
N PRO A 150 -12.61 -12.74 9.71
CA PRO A 150 -12.84 -13.42 10.98
C PRO A 150 -14.23 -14.06 11.03
N GLY A 151 -14.29 -15.31 11.46
CA GLY A 151 -15.55 -16.05 11.64
C GLY A 151 -16.27 -16.43 10.33
N ARG A 152 -15.59 -16.37 9.17
CA ARG A 152 -16.17 -16.75 7.87
C ARG A 152 -15.24 -17.70 7.12
N ALA A 153 -15.83 -18.57 6.30
CA ALA A 153 -15.05 -19.31 5.33
C ALA A 153 -14.38 -18.32 4.34
N PRO A 154 -13.16 -18.60 3.86
CA PRO A 154 -12.54 -17.74 2.87
C PRO A 154 -13.31 -17.81 1.55
N HIS A 155 -13.40 -16.69 0.86
CA HIS A 155 -14.16 -16.53 -0.39
C HIS A 155 -13.29 -15.87 -1.46
N ALA A 156 -13.59 -16.10 -2.73
CA ALA A 156 -12.88 -15.42 -3.82
C ALA A 156 -13.48 -14.02 -4.04
N LEU A 157 -12.76 -13.10 -4.67
CA LEU A 157 -13.27 -11.76 -4.94
C LEU A 157 -14.58 -11.79 -5.74
N ARG A 158 -14.75 -12.74 -6.68
CA ARG A 158 -16.02 -12.97 -7.41
C ARG A 158 -17.24 -13.13 -6.50
N ASP A 159 -17.08 -13.66 -5.29
CA ASP A 159 -18.19 -13.88 -4.36
C ASP A 159 -18.62 -12.56 -3.69
N TYR A 160 -17.73 -11.58 -3.61
CA TYR A 160 -17.99 -10.25 -3.05
C TYR A 160 -18.33 -9.21 -4.13
N LEU A 161 -17.99 -9.48 -5.38
CA LEU A 161 -18.20 -8.60 -6.53
C LEU A 161 -18.84 -9.40 -7.67
N PRO A 162 -20.14 -9.78 -7.54
CA PRO A 162 -20.85 -10.44 -8.62
C PRO A 162 -21.02 -9.49 -9.81
N ASP A 163 -21.04 -10.04 -11.02
CA ASP A 163 -21.15 -9.29 -12.29
C ASP A 163 -20.17 -8.11 -12.35
N ALA A 164 -18.93 -8.37 -11.94
CA ALA A 164 -17.91 -7.36 -11.77
C ALA A 164 -17.57 -6.63 -13.07
N PHE A 165 -17.50 -5.30 -12.97
CA PHE A 165 -16.82 -4.46 -13.95
C PHE A 165 -15.31 -4.40 -13.64
N GLY A 166 -14.46 -4.42 -14.66
CA GLY A 166 -13.02 -4.37 -14.49
C GLY A 166 -12.23 -4.16 -15.79
N PRO A 167 -10.91 -4.40 -15.75
CA PRO A 167 -10.01 -4.12 -16.89
C PRO A 167 -10.41 -4.85 -18.18
N LYS A 168 -11.01 -6.05 -18.06
CA LYS A 168 -11.48 -6.85 -19.19
C LYS A 168 -12.57 -6.15 -20.00
N ASP A 169 -13.45 -5.40 -19.36
CA ASP A 169 -14.55 -4.67 -20.02
C ASP A 169 -14.02 -3.49 -20.84
N LEU A 170 -12.82 -3.02 -20.52
CA LEU A 170 -12.11 -1.96 -21.23
C LEU A 170 -10.97 -2.51 -22.11
N GLU A 171 -10.97 -3.82 -22.37
CA GLU A 171 -9.98 -4.53 -23.20
C GLU A 171 -8.52 -4.38 -22.75
N ILE A 172 -8.28 -4.11 -21.47
CA ILE A 172 -6.95 -4.00 -20.89
C ILE A 172 -6.36 -5.39 -20.62
N LYS A 173 -5.11 -5.58 -21.07
CA LYS A 173 -4.39 -6.86 -20.95
C LYS A 173 -3.29 -6.88 -19.89
N THR A 174 -2.69 -5.73 -19.63
CA THR A 174 -1.66 -5.57 -18.59
C THR A 174 -2.37 -5.12 -17.31
N LEU A 175 -2.32 -5.94 -16.28
CA LEU A 175 -3.04 -5.73 -15.02
C LEU A 175 -2.12 -5.09 -13.97
N LEU A 176 -2.70 -4.60 -12.87
CA LEU A 176 -1.91 -4.11 -11.75
C LEU A 176 -1.10 -5.28 -11.14
N MET A 177 0.15 -5.00 -10.77
CA MET A 177 1.21 -5.95 -10.37
C MET A 177 1.90 -6.74 -11.50
N ASP A 178 1.45 -6.63 -12.74
CA ASP A 178 2.25 -7.09 -13.89
C ASP A 178 3.48 -6.21 -14.08
N ASP A 179 4.52 -6.77 -14.70
CA ASP A 179 5.75 -6.06 -15.01
C ASP A 179 5.50 -4.94 -16.02
N GLN A 180 5.86 -3.72 -15.63
CA GLN A 180 5.73 -2.51 -16.43
C GLN A 180 6.98 -1.66 -16.26
N ASP A 181 7.53 -1.22 -17.39
CA ASP A 181 8.59 -0.22 -17.48
C ASP A 181 8.30 0.70 -18.67
N HIS A 182 8.01 1.97 -18.39
CA HIS A 182 7.68 2.97 -19.42
C HIS A 182 8.91 3.65 -20.03
N GLY A 183 10.13 3.36 -19.54
CA GLY A 183 11.37 3.74 -20.22
C GLY A 183 11.75 5.23 -20.18
N PHE A 184 11.16 6.04 -19.29
CA PHE A 184 11.60 7.42 -19.07
C PHE A 184 13.02 7.44 -18.49
N ALA A 185 13.87 8.29 -19.07
CA ALA A 185 15.26 8.42 -18.65
C ALA A 185 15.37 9.00 -17.23
N LEU A 186 16.20 8.36 -16.39
CA LEU A 186 16.51 8.87 -15.06
C LEU A 186 17.43 10.09 -15.17
N GLN A 187 17.13 11.13 -14.39
CA GLN A 187 17.90 12.38 -14.36
C GLN A 187 17.79 13.03 -12.98
N GLY A 188 18.61 14.06 -12.74
CA GLY A 188 18.61 14.81 -11.48
C GLY A 188 19.25 14.05 -10.31
N ASP A 189 18.93 14.49 -9.10
CA ASP A 189 19.42 13.90 -7.84
C ASP A 189 18.70 12.58 -7.50
N ALA A 190 19.10 11.94 -6.39
CA ALA A 190 18.54 10.65 -5.97
C ALA A 190 17.01 10.69 -5.77
N LEU A 191 16.47 11.80 -5.25
CA LEU A 191 15.04 11.99 -5.05
C LEU A 191 14.29 12.09 -6.38
N THR A 192 14.84 12.84 -7.32
CA THR A 192 14.30 12.96 -8.68
C THR A 192 14.30 11.62 -9.41
N GLN A 193 15.43 10.90 -9.37
CA GLN A 193 15.55 9.58 -9.99
C GLN A 193 14.57 8.57 -9.36
N ALA A 194 14.33 8.65 -8.06
CA ALA A 194 13.34 7.81 -7.38
C ALA A 194 11.90 8.10 -7.85
N ALA A 195 11.54 9.38 -8.06
CA ALA A 195 10.23 9.76 -8.59
C ALA A 195 10.03 9.28 -10.03
N ILE A 196 11.04 9.42 -10.90
CA ILE A 196 11.00 8.92 -12.29
C ILE A 196 10.94 7.39 -12.31
N THR A 197 11.70 6.71 -11.46
CA THR A 197 11.65 5.24 -11.33
C THR A 197 10.27 4.75 -10.88
N ALA A 198 9.59 5.51 -10.01
CA ALA A 198 8.21 5.21 -9.65
C ALA A 198 7.26 5.44 -10.84
N ALA A 199 7.43 6.54 -11.59
CA ALA A 199 6.67 6.79 -12.80
C ALA A 199 6.86 5.71 -13.87
N ASN A 200 8.08 5.18 -14.06
CA ASN A 200 8.36 4.07 -14.99
C ASN A 200 7.60 2.79 -14.65
N ARG A 201 7.26 2.57 -13.38
CA ARG A 201 6.57 1.35 -12.93
C ARG A 201 5.07 1.56 -12.70
N CYS A 202 4.54 2.75 -12.97
CA CYS A 202 3.13 3.04 -12.70
C CYS A 202 2.19 2.20 -13.57
N HIS A 203 0.97 1.97 -13.11
CA HIS A 203 -0.07 1.32 -13.87
C HIS A 203 -1.07 2.39 -14.32
N MET A 204 -1.07 2.75 -15.61
CA MET A 204 -1.90 3.84 -16.14
C MET A 204 -2.55 3.53 -17.51
N PRO A 205 -3.15 2.33 -17.70
CA PRO A 205 -3.62 1.93 -19.02
C PRO A 205 -4.79 2.78 -19.54
N TYR A 206 -5.48 3.55 -18.70
CA TYR A 206 -6.69 4.28 -19.06
C TYR A 206 -6.38 5.70 -19.53
N SER A 207 -5.73 6.52 -18.70
CA SER A 207 -5.45 7.91 -19.07
C SER A 207 -4.15 8.10 -19.83
N LYS A 208 -3.23 7.12 -19.77
CA LYS A 208 -1.85 7.24 -20.28
C LYS A 208 -1.08 8.41 -19.65
N SER A 209 -1.37 8.72 -18.38
CA SER A 209 -0.72 9.80 -17.61
C SER A 209 0.29 9.23 -16.61
N PRO A 210 1.57 8.99 -17.01
CA PRO A 210 2.56 8.41 -16.12
C PRO A 210 2.88 9.38 -14.99
N SER A 211 2.91 8.86 -13.76
CA SER A 211 3.33 9.64 -12.61
C SER A 211 3.90 8.81 -11.46
N GLY A 212 4.80 9.43 -10.71
CA GLY A 212 5.45 8.87 -9.55
C GLY A 212 5.87 9.96 -8.57
N VAL A 213 5.79 9.67 -7.28
CA VAL A 213 6.19 10.60 -6.21
C VAL A 213 7.32 9.96 -5.42
N ALA A 214 8.29 10.76 -5.00
CA ALA A 214 9.28 10.38 -4.01
C ALA A 214 9.36 11.43 -2.89
N LEU A 215 9.50 10.94 -1.66
CA LEU A 215 9.58 11.70 -0.43
C LEU A 215 10.93 11.44 0.23
N GLU A 216 11.67 12.50 0.55
CA GLU A 216 12.93 12.45 1.28
C GLU A 216 12.67 12.86 2.73
N CYS A 217 13.05 11.99 3.66
CA CYS A 217 13.00 12.23 5.09
C CYS A 217 14.24 12.99 5.58
N LYS A 218 14.16 13.61 6.76
CA LYS A 218 15.26 14.36 7.41
C LYS A 218 16.54 13.55 7.64
N ASP A 219 16.42 12.22 7.74
CA ASP A 219 17.55 11.29 7.88
C ASP A 219 18.12 10.81 6.53
N GLY A 220 17.59 11.33 5.41
CA GLY A 220 17.98 10.96 4.05
C GLY A 220 17.26 9.71 3.50
N ARG A 221 16.36 9.08 4.26
CA ARG A 221 15.56 7.95 3.75
C ARG A 221 14.62 8.44 2.65
N ILE A 222 14.50 7.68 1.56
CA ILE A 222 13.59 7.98 0.45
C ILE A 222 12.48 6.92 0.38
N PHE A 223 11.23 7.37 0.29
CA PHE A 223 10.06 6.55 0.02
C PHE A 223 9.39 7.00 -1.27
N SER A 224 9.14 6.09 -2.20
CA SER A 224 8.50 6.42 -3.48
C SER A 224 7.25 5.59 -3.76
N GLY A 225 6.30 6.21 -4.43
CA GLY A 225 5.00 5.64 -4.77
C GLY A 225 4.70 5.84 -6.25
N SER A 226 4.24 4.77 -6.89
CA SER A 226 3.84 4.76 -8.29
C SER A 226 2.32 4.94 -8.40
N TYR A 227 1.87 5.61 -9.47
CA TYR A 227 0.45 5.76 -9.77
C TYR A 227 -0.18 4.40 -10.14
N ALA A 228 -1.37 4.09 -9.62
CA ALA A 228 -2.09 2.87 -9.95
C ALA A 228 -3.55 3.21 -10.28
N GLU A 229 -3.83 3.35 -11.57
CA GLU A 229 -5.19 3.55 -12.05
C GLU A 229 -6.08 2.34 -11.81
N ASN A 230 -7.39 2.57 -11.89
CA ASN A 230 -8.39 1.53 -11.79
C ASN A 230 -9.42 1.68 -12.93
N ALA A 231 -9.95 0.56 -13.42
CA ALA A 231 -10.98 0.55 -14.47
C ALA A 231 -12.19 1.42 -14.14
N ALA A 232 -12.59 1.48 -12.86
CA ALA A 232 -13.71 2.30 -12.39
C ALA A 232 -13.31 3.75 -12.03
N PHE A 233 -12.09 4.14 -12.39
CA PHE A 233 -11.48 5.47 -12.26
C PHE A 233 -11.32 5.95 -10.82
N ASN A 234 -12.40 6.15 -10.06
CA ASN A 234 -12.36 6.69 -8.71
C ASN A 234 -11.53 5.87 -7.71
N PRO A 235 -11.45 4.52 -7.81
CA PRO A 235 -10.59 3.73 -6.92
C PRO A 235 -9.09 3.84 -7.18
N THR A 236 -8.69 4.57 -8.23
CA THR A 236 -7.29 4.87 -8.55
C THR A 236 -6.52 5.36 -7.33
N LEU A 237 -5.33 4.81 -7.11
CA LEU A 237 -4.43 5.22 -6.05
C LEU A 237 -3.41 6.23 -6.60
N PRO A 238 -3.42 7.51 -6.15
CA PRO A 238 -2.45 8.49 -6.61
C PRO A 238 -1.03 8.13 -6.13
N PRO A 239 0.02 8.59 -6.84
CA PRO A 239 1.40 8.23 -6.51
C PRO A 239 1.84 8.72 -5.11
N LEU A 240 1.32 9.88 -4.66
CA LEU A 240 1.60 10.41 -3.33
C LEU A 240 1.15 9.43 -2.23
N GLN A 241 -0.06 8.86 -2.36
CA GLN A 241 -0.61 7.91 -1.40
C GLN A 241 0.27 6.67 -1.27
N GLY A 242 0.84 6.17 -2.38
CA GLY A 242 1.80 5.05 -2.34
C GLY A 242 3.06 5.39 -1.52
N ALA A 243 3.61 6.60 -1.70
CA ALA A 243 4.79 7.03 -0.98
C ALA A 243 4.52 7.25 0.52
N LEU A 244 3.42 7.94 0.86
CA LEU A 244 2.98 8.14 2.25
C LEU A 244 2.67 6.80 2.94
N ASN A 245 2.10 5.85 2.21
CA ASN A 245 1.82 4.51 2.72
C ASN A 245 3.11 3.79 3.13
N LEU A 246 4.14 3.77 2.27
CA LEU A 246 5.43 3.17 2.63
C LEU A 246 6.12 3.92 3.78
N LEU A 247 6.10 5.25 3.76
CA LEU A 247 6.67 6.08 4.83
C LEU A 247 6.07 5.68 6.20
N ASN A 248 4.73 5.69 6.29
CA ASN A 248 4.02 5.32 7.50
C ASN A 248 4.30 3.86 7.90
N LEU A 249 4.21 2.90 6.98
CA LEU A 249 4.44 1.48 7.28
C LEU A 249 5.86 1.21 7.81
N ASN A 250 6.86 1.96 7.36
CA ASN A 250 8.24 1.86 7.87
C ASN A 250 8.50 2.70 9.14
N GLY A 251 7.46 3.27 9.76
CA GLY A 251 7.53 3.85 11.10
C GLY A 251 7.93 5.33 11.15
N TYR A 252 7.84 6.03 10.03
CA TYR A 252 8.04 7.47 9.96
C TYR A 252 6.70 8.20 10.10
N ASP A 253 6.75 9.48 10.50
CA ASP A 253 5.59 10.37 10.52
C ASP A 253 5.76 11.51 9.50
N TYR A 254 4.68 12.20 9.16
CA TYR A 254 4.67 13.27 8.16
C TYR A 254 5.65 14.41 8.46
N PRO A 255 5.87 14.84 9.73
CA PRO A 255 6.89 15.84 10.05
C PRO A 255 8.33 15.40 9.73
N ASP A 256 8.58 14.13 9.46
CA ASP A 256 9.90 13.65 9.05
C ASP A 256 10.20 13.96 7.59
N ILE A 257 9.18 14.28 6.77
CA ILE A 257 9.34 14.64 5.36
C ILE A 257 10.06 16.00 5.26
N GLN A 258 11.19 16.01 4.57
CA GLN A 258 11.98 17.20 4.28
C GLN A 258 11.67 17.78 2.90
N ARG A 259 11.52 16.91 1.89
CA ARG A 259 11.36 17.30 0.49
C ARG A 259 10.55 16.26 -0.28
N ALA A 260 9.83 16.70 -1.29
CA ALA A 260 9.03 15.84 -2.16
C ALA A 260 9.23 16.20 -3.63
N VAL A 261 9.31 15.18 -4.49
CA VAL A 261 9.34 15.34 -5.95
C VAL A 261 8.20 14.54 -6.57
N LEU A 262 7.41 15.19 -7.42
CA LEU A 262 6.46 14.55 -8.33
C LEU A 262 7.06 14.52 -9.73
N ALA A 263 7.17 13.34 -10.32
CA ALA A 263 7.48 13.16 -11.74
C ALA A 263 6.20 12.86 -12.51
N GLU A 264 5.87 13.63 -13.54
CA GLU A 264 4.73 13.39 -14.45
C GLU A 264 4.93 14.12 -15.80
N LYS A 265 4.11 13.83 -16.81
CA LYS A 265 4.11 14.62 -18.06
C LYS A 265 3.35 15.94 -17.89
N ALA A 266 3.81 17.01 -18.55
CA ALA A 266 3.15 18.32 -18.51
C ALA A 266 1.84 18.36 -19.30
N ASP A 267 1.79 17.60 -20.41
CA ASP A 267 0.70 17.53 -21.39
C ASP A 267 -0.19 16.28 -21.18
N ALA A 268 -0.11 15.63 -20.02
CA ALA A 268 -0.92 14.47 -19.70
C ALA A 268 -2.41 14.86 -19.55
N PRO A 269 -3.36 13.98 -19.95
CA PRO A 269 -4.78 14.19 -19.72
C PRO A 269 -5.16 14.37 -18.25
N LEU A 270 -4.46 13.67 -17.34
CA LEU A 270 -4.61 13.80 -15.89
C LEU A 270 -3.33 14.35 -15.27
N ILE A 271 -3.50 15.32 -14.38
CA ILE A 271 -2.41 16.01 -13.68
C ILE A 271 -2.54 15.77 -12.18
N GLN A 272 -1.47 15.27 -11.55
CA GLN A 272 -1.44 14.96 -10.12
C GLN A 272 -0.93 16.14 -9.27
N TRP A 273 -0.30 17.14 -9.89
CA TRP A 273 0.37 18.26 -9.23
C TRP A 273 -0.45 18.94 -8.14
N ASP A 274 -1.67 19.40 -8.46
CA ASP A 274 -2.46 20.22 -7.53
C ASP A 274 -2.88 19.44 -6.29
N ALA A 275 -3.37 18.21 -6.47
CA ALA A 275 -3.75 17.33 -5.37
C ALA A 275 -2.52 16.92 -4.53
N THR A 276 -1.40 16.61 -5.19
CA THR A 276 -0.15 16.26 -4.51
C THR A 276 0.35 17.42 -3.65
N SER A 277 0.38 18.63 -4.22
CA SER A 277 0.83 19.84 -3.52
C SER A 277 -0.10 20.18 -2.35
N ALA A 278 -1.41 20.13 -2.56
CA ALA A 278 -2.39 20.45 -1.53
C ALA A 278 -2.33 19.46 -0.35
N THR A 279 -2.27 18.16 -0.62
CA THR A 279 -2.19 17.13 0.42
C THR A 279 -0.87 17.24 1.19
N LEU A 280 0.27 17.40 0.51
CA LEU A 280 1.56 17.58 1.20
C LEU A 280 1.59 18.83 2.09
N LYS A 281 1.02 19.95 1.63
CA LYS A 281 0.89 21.18 2.44
C LYS A 281 0.01 20.97 3.66
N ALA A 282 -1.10 20.23 3.54
CA ALA A 282 -1.94 19.87 4.68
C ALA A 282 -1.19 19.02 5.72
N LEU A 283 -0.18 18.25 5.28
CA LEU A 283 0.71 17.46 6.13
C LEU A 283 1.96 18.23 6.60
N GLY A 284 2.07 19.52 6.27
CA GLY A 284 3.16 20.40 6.69
C GLY A 284 4.42 20.38 5.81
N CYS A 285 4.41 19.66 4.68
CA CYS A 285 5.51 19.67 3.71
C CYS A 285 5.30 20.79 2.68
N ASN A 286 6.23 21.73 2.61
CA ASN A 286 6.18 22.87 1.68
C ASN A 286 7.24 22.81 0.57
N ASN A 287 8.27 21.97 0.72
CA ASN A 287 9.35 21.81 -0.25
C ASN A 287 8.95 20.73 -1.27
N ILE A 288 8.22 21.15 -2.30
CA ILE A 288 7.59 20.28 -3.28
C ILE A 288 8.02 20.73 -4.68
N GLU A 289 8.65 19.82 -5.41
CA GLU A 289 9.14 20.06 -6.77
C GLU A 289 8.39 19.18 -7.77
N ARG A 290 8.24 19.69 -9.00
CA ARG A 290 7.68 18.95 -10.15
C ARG A 290 8.77 18.72 -11.17
N VAL A 291 8.95 17.47 -11.59
CA VAL A 291 9.86 17.08 -12.67
C VAL A 291 9.02 16.57 -13.83
N LEU A 292 9.36 17.05 -15.02
CA LEU A 292 8.64 16.70 -16.24
C LEU A 292 9.27 15.49 -16.91
N LEU A 293 8.44 14.50 -17.21
CA LEU A 293 8.81 13.36 -18.03
C LEU A 293 8.87 13.79 -19.50
N GLY A 294 9.93 13.35 -20.21
CA GLY A 294 10.17 13.63 -21.62
C GLY A 294 9.32 12.78 -22.57
#